data_AF-A0A9P6HD44-F1
#
_entry.id   AF-A0A9P6HD44-F1
#
_cell.length_a   1.000
_cell.length_b   1.000
_cell.length_c   1.000
_cell.angle_alpha   90.00
_cell.angle_beta   90.00
_cell.angle_gamma   90.00
#
_symmetry.space_group_name_H-M   'P 1'
#
loop_
_entity.id
_entity.type
_entity.pdbx_description
1 polymer ?
#
loop_
_entity_poly.entity_id
_entity_poly.type
_entity_poly.pdbx_seq_one_letter_code
_entity_poly.pdbx_strand_id
1 'polypeptide(L)'
;MYPPAYIQNIGTLRFIGLATIEELRQTLPGFPQSTHNLRSLKLCLPSGKSWDQSVDPFESLTPKLRCLQLLGIPLYPSILQLRSLAELDYRHIVFDLPLDTLLDFLEENQSLKSVALGIALGDDSLRNSQGRTPARNQLQCLPIFSLHAIDTQALVSGIALQRGACLDITSTAGALNAILSGLSSQHLLNLHSLTLMRYRTYRRKILLIGPNREFSLQSAHILCEGDPFVEFPLLSLSLIQRFHLVHCMPKDEHHTLNPVVFDQSSFPALQILAVDCQTSVSHLLSKLFSNPSSPPSLKTLAFLNCDLDEESMEKLARYALDRKGTTSAWLHQVVIINADGIFPSVASIRKLEEHVPVVDVRVGVELLRDLI
;
A
#
# COMPACT_ATOMS: atom_id res chain seq x y z
N MET A 1 47.05 -10.88 26.55
CA MET A 1 45.85 -10.36 25.91
C MET A 1 45.72 -11.03 24.55
N TYR A 2 44.74 -11.89 24.35
CA TYR A 2 44.44 -12.44 23.01
C TYR A 2 43.78 -11.33 22.18
N PRO A 3 44.14 -11.15 20.90
CA PRO A 3 43.40 -10.24 20.04
C PRO A 3 41.92 -10.65 20.03
N PRO A 4 40.97 -9.70 20.08
CA PRO A 4 39.56 -10.03 20.03
C PRO A 4 39.30 -10.86 18.77
N ALA A 5 38.57 -11.97 18.91
CA ALA A 5 38.23 -12.85 17.81
C ALA A 5 37.50 -12.04 16.72
N TYR A 6 38.18 -11.74 15.62
CA TYR A 6 37.57 -11.10 14.48
C TYR A 6 36.50 -12.04 13.93
N ILE A 7 35.25 -11.60 13.93
CA ILE A 7 34.17 -12.38 13.35
C ILE A 7 34.31 -12.28 11.82
N GLN A 8 35.04 -13.22 11.23
CA GLN A 8 35.27 -13.30 9.79
C GLN A 8 34.12 -14.09 9.12
N ASN A 9 33.90 -13.85 7.82
CA ASN A 9 32.93 -14.59 6.99
C ASN A 9 31.45 -14.42 7.36
N ILE A 10 31.06 -13.36 8.08
CA ILE A 10 29.65 -13.04 8.27
C ILE A 10 29.05 -12.55 6.95
N GLY A 11 28.02 -13.25 6.46
CA GLY A 11 27.22 -12.81 5.30
C GLY A 11 26.06 -11.88 5.67
N THR A 12 25.52 -12.00 6.89
CA THR A 12 24.37 -11.20 7.36
C THR A 12 24.59 -10.76 8.80
N LEU A 13 24.41 -9.47 9.06
CA LEU A 13 24.56 -8.87 10.37
C LEU A 13 23.28 -8.12 10.72
N ARG A 14 22.74 -8.39 11.92
CA ARG A 14 21.54 -7.72 12.43
C ARG A 14 21.77 -7.27 13.86
N PHE A 15 21.62 -5.98 14.09
CA PHE A 15 21.60 -5.41 15.41
C PHE A 15 20.29 -4.67 15.66
N ILE A 16 19.66 -4.95 16.80
CA ILE A 16 18.43 -4.33 17.25
C ILE A 16 18.71 -3.74 18.62
N GLY A 17 18.43 -2.45 18.81
CA GLY A 17 18.58 -1.81 20.10
C GLY A 17 19.99 -1.27 20.38
N LEU A 18 20.81 -1.06 19.34
CA LEU A 18 22.06 -0.29 19.49
C LEU A 18 21.70 1.13 19.90
N ALA A 19 22.26 1.65 20.99
CA ALA A 19 22.06 3.02 21.42
C ALA A 19 23.07 3.98 20.77
N THR A 20 24.28 3.53 20.43
CA THR A 20 25.33 4.35 19.78
C THR A 20 26.21 3.55 18.80
N ILE A 21 27.06 4.27 18.04
CA ILE A 21 28.07 3.67 17.17
C ILE A 21 29.22 3.03 17.97
N GLU A 22 29.55 3.56 19.14
CA GLU A 22 30.55 2.98 20.04
C GLU A 22 30.11 1.59 20.50
N GLU A 23 28.83 1.40 20.82
CA GLU A 23 28.30 0.08 21.17
C GLU A 23 28.43 -0.90 20.00
N LEU A 24 28.22 -0.46 18.76
CA LEU A 24 28.46 -1.29 17.57
C LEU A 24 29.93 -1.67 17.43
N ARG A 25 30.85 -0.71 17.63
CA ARG A 25 32.31 -0.95 17.55
C ARG A 25 32.82 -1.82 18.71
N GLN A 26 32.24 -1.70 19.89
CA GLN A 26 32.56 -2.56 21.04
C GLN A 26 32.04 -3.98 20.86
N THR A 27 30.80 -4.11 20.35
CA THR A 27 30.17 -5.41 20.09
C THR A 27 30.81 -6.12 18.90
N LEU A 28 31.29 -5.35 17.92
CA LEU A 28 31.98 -5.87 16.74
C LEU A 28 33.30 -5.11 16.49
N PRO A 29 34.37 -5.46 17.21
CA PRO A 29 35.68 -4.85 17.03
C PRO A 29 36.16 -4.94 15.58
N GLY A 30 36.61 -3.80 15.04
CA GLY A 30 37.06 -3.69 13.66
C GLY A 30 35.94 -3.56 12.62
N PHE A 31 34.69 -3.31 13.01
CA PHE A 31 33.65 -2.89 12.08
C PHE A 31 33.95 -1.49 11.51
N PRO A 32 33.76 -1.27 10.19
CA PRO A 32 33.24 -2.23 9.20
C PRO A 32 34.31 -3.10 8.52
N GLN A 33 35.62 -2.83 8.69
CA GLN A 33 36.72 -3.48 7.95
C GLN A 33 36.78 -5.00 8.13
N SER A 34 36.37 -5.52 9.29
CA SER A 34 36.34 -6.96 9.58
C SER A 34 35.23 -7.71 8.83
N THR A 35 34.27 -6.99 8.24
CA THR A 35 33.06 -7.53 7.61
C THR A 35 33.11 -7.55 6.08
N HIS A 36 34.29 -7.84 5.51
CA HIS A 36 34.53 -7.83 4.05
C HIS A 36 33.58 -8.73 3.20
N ASN A 37 32.99 -9.78 3.80
CA ASN A 37 32.05 -10.70 3.14
C ASN A 37 30.57 -10.37 3.39
N LEU A 38 30.27 -9.27 4.08
CA LEU A 38 28.91 -8.87 4.43
C LEU A 38 28.07 -8.58 3.18
N ARG A 39 26.89 -9.20 3.11
CA ARG A 39 25.92 -9.02 2.04
C ARG A 39 24.63 -8.37 2.53
N SER A 40 24.31 -8.51 3.81
CA SER A 40 23.13 -7.92 4.42
C SER A 40 23.45 -7.28 5.77
N LEU A 41 23.07 -6.02 5.95
CA LEU A 41 23.26 -5.28 7.18
C LEU A 41 21.92 -4.68 7.62
N LYS A 42 21.51 -4.99 8.86
CA LYS A 42 20.33 -4.39 9.50
C LYS A 42 20.73 -3.76 10.81
N LEU A 43 20.53 -2.45 10.92
CA LEU A 43 20.79 -1.69 12.13
C LEU A 43 19.52 -0.94 12.54
N CYS A 44 19.17 -1.00 13.83
CA CYS A 44 17.99 -0.37 14.38
C CYS A 44 18.33 0.32 15.70
N LEU A 45 18.27 1.65 15.69
CA LEU A 45 18.36 2.51 16.86
C LEU A 45 17.00 2.52 17.60
N PRO A 46 16.96 2.34 18.93
CA PRO A 46 15.75 2.52 19.70
C PRO A 46 15.27 3.97 19.70
N SER A 47 13.95 4.16 19.77
CA SER A 47 13.33 5.49 19.83
C SER A 47 13.86 6.33 21.00
N GLY A 48 14.10 7.62 20.75
CA GLY A 48 14.57 8.57 21.78
C GLY A 48 16.07 8.52 22.06
N LYS A 49 16.84 7.71 21.33
CA LYS A 49 18.30 7.78 21.31
C LYS A 49 18.79 8.60 20.12
N SER A 50 19.92 9.28 20.30
CA SER A 50 20.56 10.07 19.25
C SER A 50 21.80 9.33 18.75
N TRP A 51 21.86 9.11 17.44
CA TRP A 51 23.08 8.65 16.79
C TRP A 51 24.04 9.82 16.59
N ASP A 52 25.33 9.66 16.90
CA ASP A 52 26.32 10.69 16.66
C ASP A 52 26.53 10.89 15.15
N GLN A 53 26.24 12.10 14.66
CA GLN A 53 26.35 12.46 13.25
C GLN A 53 27.78 12.87 12.85
N SER A 54 28.69 13.09 13.80
CA SER A 54 30.00 13.68 13.55
C SER A 54 31.01 12.77 12.85
N VAL A 55 30.79 11.45 12.91
CA VAL A 55 31.68 10.45 12.30
C VAL A 55 30.87 9.52 11.43
N ASP A 56 31.28 9.35 10.16
CA ASP A 56 30.71 8.36 9.25
C ASP A 56 31.30 6.97 9.58
N PRO A 57 30.52 6.03 10.15
CA PRO A 57 31.04 4.72 10.49
C PRO A 57 31.04 3.75 9.31
N PHE A 58 30.54 4.18 8.15
CA PHE A 58 30.26 3.35 7.00
C PHE A 58 31.22 3.57 5.83
N GLU A 59 32.18 4.50 5.94
CA GLU A 59 33.18 4.81 4.90
C GLU A 59 33.89 3.57 4.33
N SER A 60 34.11 2.55 5.16
CA SER A 60 34.78 1.30 4.78
C SER A 60 33.83 0.10 4.67
N LEU A 61 32.52 0.32 4.45
CA LEU A 61 31.58 -0.77 4.16
C LEU A 61 31.98 -1.50 2.88
N THR A 62 31.75 -2.81 2.87
CA THR A 62 32.12 -3.66 1.73
C THR A 62 31.28 -3.34 0.48
N PRO A 63 31.91 -3.25 -0.71
CA PRO A 63 31.21 -3.08 -1.98
C PRO A 63 30.43 -4.34 -2.40
N LYS A 64 30.38 -5.38 -1.56
CA LYS A 64 29.55 -6.59 -1.77
C LYS A 64 28.18 -6.48 -1.10
N LEU A 65 27.92 -5.42 -0.33
CA LEU A 65 26.67 -5.26 0.40
C LEU A 65 25.50 -5.16 -0.60
N ARG A 66 24.50 -6.03 -0.43
CA ARG A 66 23.32 -6.15 -1.31
C ARG A 66 22.06 -5.63 -0.62
N CYS A 67 21.93 -5.82 0.68
CA CYS A 67 20.78 -5.39 1.46
C CYS A 67 21.23 -4.51 2.61
N LEU A 68 20.62 -3.33 2.75
CA LEU A 68 20.89 -2.42 3.85
C LEU A 68 19.58 -1.94 4.47
N GLN A 69 19.43 -2.12 5.77
CA GLN A 69 18.31 -1.59 6.54
C GLN A 69 18.83 -0.73 7.69
N LEU A 70 18.39 0.52 7.70
CA LEU A 70 18.78 1.54 8.67
C LEU A 70 17.51 2.15 9.26
N LEU A 71 17.26 1.86 10.54
CA LEU A 71 16.12 2.39 11.28
C LEU A 71 16.63 3.29 12.41
N GLY A 72 16.26 4.56 12.38
CA GLY A 72 16.73 5.56 13.37
C GLY A 72 18.22 5.90 13.26
N ILE A 73 18.89 5.53 12.16
CA ILE A 73 20.28 5.91 11.88
C ILE A 73 20.31 6.90 10.71
N PRO A 74 21.10 8.00 10.78
CA PRO A 74 21.26 8.96 9.68
C PRO A 74 21.80 8.30 8.40
N LEU A 75 21.39 8.82 7.24
CA LEU A 75 21.97 8.41 5.96
C LEU A 75 23.28 9.16 5.73
N TYR A 76 24.39 8.43 5.69
CA TYR A 76 25.71 9.00 5.42
C TYR A 76 26.04 8.98 3.92
N PRO A 77 26.84 9.95 3.42
CA PRO A 77 27.27 9.98 2.03
C PRO A 77 27.99 8.70 1.56
N SER A 78 28.74 8.01 2.43
CA SER A 78 29.39 6.75 2.08
C SER A 78 28.41 5.63 1.71
N ILE A 79 27.23 5.59 2.33
CA ILE A 79 26.17 4.63 1.99
C ILE A 79 25.65 4.91 0.59
N LEU A 80 25.52 6.19 0.22
CA LEU A 80 25.11 6.63 -1.11
C LEU A 80 26.16 6.34 -2.20
N GLN A 81 27.34 5.81 -1.85
CA GLN A 81 28.35 5.33 -2.81
C GLN A 81 28.24 3.82 -3.08
N LEU A 82 27.38 3.09 -2.36
CA LEU A 82 27.25 1.62 -2.50
C LEU A 82 26.45 1.21 -3.75
N ARG A 83 27.14 1.06 -4.88
CA ARG A 83 26.55 0.67 -6.19
C ARG A 83 26.12 -0.80 -6.30
N SER A 84 26.41 -1.63 -5.29
CA SER A 84 26.05 -3.05 -5.25
C SER A 84 24.68 -3.32 -4.62
N LEU A 85 24.08 -2.33 -3.96
CA LEU A 85 22.83 -2.49 -3.23
C LEU A 85 21.70 -2.89 -4.18
N ALA A 86 21.02 -3.99 -3.83
CA ALA A 86 19.78 -4.43 -4.44
C ALA A 86 18.57 -3.95 -3.64
N GLU A 87 18.72 -3.79 -2.33
CA GLU A 87 17.64 -3.39 -1.41
C GLU A 87 18.14 -2.36 -0.39
N LEU A 88 17.36 -1.29 -0.21
CA LEU A 88 17.55 -0.29 0.83
C LEU A 88 16.24 -0.09 1.60
N ASP A 89 16.26 -0.23 2.92
CA ASP A 89 15.16 0.18 3.81
C ASP A 89 15.69 1.22 4.79
N TYR A 90 15.46 2.49 4.47
CA TYR A 90 15.93 3.63 5.25
C TYR A 90 14.74 4.29 5.94
N ARG A 91 14.74 4.32 7.28
CA ARG A 91 13.73 5.03 8.07
C ARG A 91 14.39 5.89 9.13
N HIS A 92 14.29 7.19 8.99
CA HIS A 92 14.88 8.14 9.92
C HIS A 92 13.96 9.34 10.11
N ILE A 93 14.00 9.92 11.31
CA ILE A 93 13.11 11.03 11.67
C ILE A 93 13.43 12.27 10.84
N VAL A 94 14.70 12.50 10.47
CA VAL A 94 15.12 13.69 9.70
C VAL A 94 16.10 13.31 8.58
N PHE A 95 15.87 13.80 7.37
CA PHE A 95 16.78 13.67 6.25
C PHE A 95 17.41 15.03 5.96
N ASP A 96 18.67 15.19 6.38
CA ASP A 96 19.41 16.46 6.33
C ASP A 96 20.23 16.65 5.05
N LEU A 97 20.25 15.66 4.16
CA LEU A 97 20.92 15.78 2.87
C LEU A 97 19.99 16.43 1.83
N PRO A 98 20.53 17.18 0.86
CA PRO A 98 19.74 17.66 -0.27
C PRO A 98 19.04 16.50 -0.96
N LEU A 99 17.74 16.66 -1.26
CA LEU A 99 16.92 15.61 -1.91
C LEU A 99 17.59 15.08 -3.19
N ASP A 100 18.22 15.96 -3.96
CA ASP A 100 18.94 15.60 -5.20
C ASP A 100 20.02 14.53 -4.99
N THR A 101 20.67 14.51 -3.81
CA THR A 101 21.68 13.50 -3.48
C THR A 101 21.08 12.10 -3.42
N LEU A 102 19.86 12.00 -2.88
CA LEU A 102 19.11 10.75 -2.85
C LEU A 102 18.65 10.36 -4.26
N LEU A 103 18.15 11.32 -5.03
CA LEU A 103 17.71 11.09 -6.41
C LEU A 103 18.86 10.60 -7.30
N ASP A 104 20.03 11.24 -7.22
CA ASP A 104 21.24 10.86 -7.95
C ASP A 104 21.68 9.44 -7.56
N PHE A 105 21.64 9.10 -6.28
CA PHE A 105 21.91 7.73 -5.83
C PHE A 105 20.93 6.70 -6.44
N LEU A 106 19.64 7.02 -6.47
CA LEU A 106 18.61 6.12 -7.02
C LEU A 106 18.77 5.94 -8.54
N GLU A 107 19.17 6.99 -9.26
CA GLU A 107 19.42 6.95 -10.71
C GLU A 107 20.71 6.19 -11.05
N GLU A 108 21.80 6.46 -10.35
CA GLU A 108 23.10 5.86 -10.64
C GLU A 108 23.19 4.38 -10.20
N ASN A 109 22.39 3.97 -9.20
CA ASN A 109 22.45 2.62 -8.66
C ASN A 109 21.58 1.62 -9.43
N GLN A 110 22.08 1.15 -10.57
CA GLN A 110 21.38 0.20 -11.44
C GLN A 110 21.10 -1.17 -10.79
N SER A 111 21.81 -1.53 -9.72
CA SER A 111 21.58 -2.79 -9.00
C SER A 111 20.31 -2.76 -8.16
N LEU A 112 19.81 -1.56 -7.83
CA LEU A 112 18.79 -1.31 -6.84
C LEU A 112 17.40 -1.67 -7.38
N LYS A 113 16.74 -2.63 -6.72
CA LYS A 113 15.41 -3.14 -7.10
C LYS A 113 14.32 -2.68 -6.16
N SER A 114 14.63 -2.48 -4.88
CA SER A 114 13.64 -2.11 -3.87
C SER A 114 14.20 -1.05 -2.93
N VAL A 115 13.42 0.01 -2.69
CA VAL A 115 13.80 1.09 -1.79
C VAL A 115 12.61 1.48 -0.94
N ALA A 116 12.70 1.24 0.37
CA ALA A 116 11.75 1.77 1.34
C ALA A 116 12.32 3.03 1.99
N LEU A 117 11.57 4.13 1.94
CA LEU A 117 11.94 5.43 2.49
C LEU A 117 10.95 5.84 3.56
N GLY A 118 11.40 5.94 4.81
CA GLY A 118 10.66 6.45 5.95
C GLY A 118 11.27 7.75 6.44
N ILE A 119 11.06 8.89 5.77
CA ILE A 119 11.82 10.12 6.03
C ILE A 119 10.91 11.34 6.25
N ALA A 120 11.35 12.26 7.11
CA ALA A 120 10.94 13.66 7.06
C ALA A 120 12.08 14.49 6.44
N LEU A 121 11.81 15.27 5.42
CA LEU A 121 12.82 16.11 4.79
C LEU A 121 13.05 17.34 5.67
N GLY A 122 14.31 17.65 5.98
CA GLY A 122 14.65 18.92 6.63
C GLY A 122 14.32 20.10 5.71
N ASP A 123 14.01 21.27 6.29
CA ASP A 123 13.69 22.49 5.54
C ASP A 123 14.78 22.84 4.50
N ASP A 124 16.04 22.63 4.85
CA ASP A 124 17.19 22.89 3.98
C ASP A 124 17.31 21.86 2.84
N SER A 125 16.85 20.62 3.06
CA SER A 125 16.93 19.54 2.06
C SER A 125 16.05 19.81 0.84
N LEU A 126 14.88 20.43 1.06
CA LEU A 126 13.96 20.86 0.00
C LEU A 126 14.41 22.17 -0.65
N ARG A 127 14.85 23.15 0.14
CA ARG A 127 15.30 24.46 -0.39
C ARG A 127 16.52 24.35 -1.29
N ASN A 128 17.41 23.40 -1.01
CA ASN A 128 18.65 23.20 -1.75
C ASN A 128 18.49 22.24 -2.95
N SER A 129 17.31 21.64 -3.16
CA SER A 129 17.03 20.81 -4.33
C SER A 129 16.84 21.69 -5.56
N GLN A 130 17.65 21.48 -6.58
CA GLN A 130 17.50 22.12 -7.87
C GLN A 130 16.51 21.28 -8.66
N GLY A 131 15.26 21.73 -8.83
CA GLY A 131 14.17 21.01 -9.49
C GLY A 131 14.58 20.28 -10.78
N ARG A 132 15.05 19.03 -10.65
CA ARG A 132 15.62 18.20 -11.71
C ARG A 132 14.53 17.41 -12.42
N THR A 133 14.86 16.92 -13.61
CA THR A 133 14.05 15.89 -14.26
C THR A 133 13.96 14.66 -13.34
N PRO A 134 12.80 13.97 -13.28
CA PRO A 134 12.65 12.79 -12.44
C PRO A 134 13.72 11.74 -12.70
N ALA A 135 14.31 11.21 -11.62
CA ALA A 135 15.37 10.22 -11.66
C ALA A 135 14.89 8.94 -12.36
N ARG A 136 15.55 8.55 -13.45
CA ARG A 136 15.26 7.26 -14.12
C ARG A 136 15.94 6.14 -13.36
N ASN A 137 15.16 5.23 -12.80
CA ASN A 137 15.68 4.12 -12.00
C ASN A 137 15.09 2.77 -12.46
N GLN A 138 15.71 1.68 -11.98
CA GLN A 138 15.26 0.30 -12.21
C GLN A 138 14.46 -0.26 -11.02
N LEU A 139 13.89 0.62 -10.18
CA LEU A 139 13.15 0.19 -9.01
C LEU A 139 11.92 -0.60 -9.42
N GLN A 140 11.75 -1.76 -8.83
CA GLN A 140 10.56 -2.59 -8.93
C GLN A 140 9.57 -2.26 -7.82
N CYS A 141 10.03 -1.70 -6.70
CA CYS A 141 9.18 -1.34 -5.58
C CYS A 141 9.73 -0.10 -4.86
N LEU A 142 8.83 0.83 -4.54
CA LEU A 142 9.13 2.05 -3.77
C LEU A 142 8.07 2.27 -2.67
N PRO A 143 8.28 1.72 -1.47
CA PRO A 143 7.51 2.10 -0.30
C PRO A 143 7.97 3.45 0.27
N ILE A 144 7.04 4.39 0.45
CA ILE A 144 7.28 5.70 1.08
C ILE A 144 6.42 5.79 2.33
N PHE A 145 7.05 6.11 3.46
CA PHE A 145 6.43 6.37 4.74
C PHE A 145 6.82 7.80 5.14
N SER A 146 5.86 8.69 5.31
CA SER A 146 6.17 10.03 5.80
C SER A 146 5.05 10.59 6.66
N LEU A 147 5.45 11.44 7.60
CA LEU A 147 4.52 12.18 8.46
C LEU A 147 4.03 13.46 7.79
N HIS A 148 4.71 13.94 6.74
CA HIS A 148 4.41 15.18 6.07
C HIS A 148 4.04 14.94 4.59
N ALA A 149 2.95 15.57 4.16
CA ALA A 149 2.48 15.45 2.78
C ALA A 149 3.46 16.06 1.77
N ILE A 150 4.13 17.17 2.15
CA ILE A 150 5.09 17.88 1.30
C ILE A 150 6.29 16.97 0.98
N ASP A 151 6.81 16.25 1.98
CA ASP A 151 7.94 15.34 1.80
C ASP A 151 7.57 14.17 0.89
N THR A 152 6.38 13.60 1.11
CA THR A 152 5.84 12.56 0.25
C THR A 152 5.70 13.06 -1.18
N GLN A 153 5.14 14.27 -1.37
CA GLN A 153 4.97 14.91 -2.66
C GLN A 153 6.32 15.14 -3.37
N ALA A 154 7.34 15.62 -2.65
CA ALA A 154 8.67 15.85 -3.20
C ALA A 154 9.33 14.54 -3.66
N LEU A 155 9.23 13.47 -2.86
CA LEU A 155 9.76 12.14 -3.23
C LEU A 155 9.03 11.54 -4.43
N VAL A 156 7.70 11.60 -4.41
CA VAL A 156 6.86 11.04 -5.48
C VAL A 156 7.03 11.81 -6.79
N SER A 157 7.26 13.12 -6.74
CA SER A 157 7.53 13.92 -7.95
C SER A 157 8.95 13.73 -8.50
N GLY A 158 9.94 13.50 -7.63
CA GLY A 158 11.34 13.34 -8.01
C GLY A 158 11.73 11.94 -8.53
N ILE A 159 10.98 10.89 -8.18
CA ILE A 159 11.37 9.49 -8.49
C ILE A 159 10.48 8.90 -9.60
N ALA A 160 10.95 8.86 -10.85
CA ALA A 160 10.20 8.22 -11.93
C ALA A 160 10.33 6.69 -11.86
N LEU A 161 9.19 6.01 -11.71
CA LEU A 161 9.16 4.54 -11.67
C LEU A 161 9.02 3.95 -13.07
N GLN A 162 9.73 2.84 -13.31
CA GLN A 162 9.58 2.06 -14.53
C GLN A 162 8.19 1.40 -14.62
N ARG A 163 7.76 1.07 -15.83
CA ARG A 163 6.56 0.25 -16.05
C ARG A 163 6.77 -1.10 -15.38
N GLY A 164 5.81 -1.57 -14.57
CA GLY A 164 6.02 -2.77 -13.76
C GLY A 164 6.05 -2.49 -12.26
N ALA A 165 6.52 -1.31 -11.88
CA ALA A 165 6.90 -1.04 -10.50
C ALA A 165 5.70 -0.87 -9.56
N CYS A 166 5.93 -1.25 -8.30
CA CYS A 166 5.04 -1.00 -7.18
C CYS A 166 5.38 0.34 -6.50
N LEU A 167 4.36 1.12 -6.18
CA LEU A 167 4.46 2.34 -5.36
C LEU A 167 3.52 2.22 -4.17
N ASP A 168 4.09 2.22 -2.96
CA ASP A 168 3.36 2.04 -1.72
C ASP A 168 3.52 3.27 -0.83
N ILE A 169 2.51 4.13 -0.76
CA ILE A 169 2.58 5.36 0.01
C ILE A 169 1.80 5.17 1.31
N THR A 170 2.45 5.43 2.44
CA THR A 170 1.83 5.51 3.76
C THR A 170 2.05 6.91 4.31
N SER A 171 0.98 7.69 4.40
CA SER A 171 1.04 9.06 4.91
C SER A 171 0.13 9.23 6.12
N THR A 172 0.64 9.87 7.17
CA THR A 172 -0.17 10.33 8.29
C THR A 172 -0.60 11.77 8.12
N ALA A 173 -0.46 12.39 6.94
CA ALA A 173 -0.88 13.77 6.70
C ALA A 173 -2.24 13.82 5.99
N GLY A 174 -3.11 14.76 6.36
CA GLY A 174 -4.44 14.97 5.79
C GLY A 174 -4.47 15.63 4.40
N ALA A 175 -3.43 15.47 3.57
CA ALA A 175 -3.29 16.16 2.29
C ALA A 175 -3.00 15.20 1.12
N LEU A 176 -3.84 14.18 0.99
CA LEU A 176 -3.82 13.22 -0.13
C LEU A 176 -3.80 13.90 -1.50
N ASN A 177 -4.60 14.96 -1.67
CA ASN A 177 -4.64 15.73 -2.93
C ASN A 177 -3.29 16.36 -3.28
N ALA A 178 -2.52 16.83 -2.29
CA ALA A 178 -1.18 17.38 -2.51
C ALA A 178 -0.18 16.27 -2.90
N ILE A 179 -0.27 15.10 -2.26
CA ILE A 179 0.58 13.95 -2.60
C ILE A 179 0.29 13.48 -4.02
N LEU A 180 -0.99 13.33 -4.37
CA LEU A 180 -1.40 12.89 -5.70
C LEU A 180 -1.08 13.93 -6.77
N SER A 181 -1.17 15.23 -6.47
CA SER A 181 -0.81 16.28 -7.44
C SER A 181 0.69 16.34 -7.72
N GLY A 182 1.51 15.81 -6.82
CA GLY A 182 2.94 15.56 -7.05
C GLY A 182 3.26 14.31 -7.85
N LEU A 183 2.28 13.43 -8.16
CA LEU A 183 2.55 12.30 -9.05
C LEU A 183 3.01 12.83 -10.40
N SER A 184 4.18 12.37 -10.85
CA SER A 184 4.68 12.73 -12.17
C SER A 184 3.65 12.33 -13.25
N SER A 185 3.62 13.05 -14.37
CA SER A 185 2.79 12.67 -15.52
C SER A 185 3.07 11.23 -15.97
N GLN A 186 4.30 10.75 -15.81
CA GLN A 186 4.67 9.36 -16.06
C GLN A 186 4.02 8.37 -15.08
N HIS A 187 3.91 8.71 -13.79
CA HIS A 187 3.14 7.92 -12.83
C HIS A 187 1.65 7.92 -13.19
N LEU A 188 1.08 9.07 -13.53
CA LEU A 188 -0.34 9.18 -13.92
C LEU A 188 -0.67 8.39 -15.21
N LEU A 189 0.20 8.47 -16.23
CA LEU A 189 0.14 7.61 -17.42
C LEU A 189 0.23 6.14 -17.03
N ASN A 190 1.12 5.84 -16.07
CA ASN A 190 1.21 4.55 -15.42
C ASN A 190 0.07 4.24 -14.45
N LEU A 191 -0.99 5.03 -14.36
CA LEU A 191 -2.18 4.70 -13.58
C LEU A 191 -3.42 4.50 -14.49
N HIS A 192 -3.41 4.98 -15.74
CA HIS A 192 -4.48 4.81 -16.74
C HIS A 192 -4.81 3.39 -17.26
N SER A 193 -4.24 2.32 -16.70
CA SER A 193 -4.56 0.93 -17.08
C SER A 193 -4.79 0.06 -15.84
N LEU A 194 -5.02 0.70 -14.71
CA LEU A 194 -5.51 0.03 -13.52
C LEU A 194 -6.96 -0.37 -13.78
N THR A 195 -7.27 -1.64 -13.55
CA THR A 195 -8.60 -2.20 -13.81
C THR A 195 -9.23 -2.77 -12.54
N LEU A 196 -8.44 -2.97 -11.49
CA LEU A 196 -8.88 -3.47 -10.19
C LEU A 196 -8.54 -2.45 -9.11
N MET A 197 -9.53 -2.17 -8.26
CA MET A 197 -9.35 -1.38 -7.05
C MET A 197 -9.83 -2.20 -5.85
N ARG A 198 -9.01 -2.26 -4.81
CA ARG A 198 -9.36 -2.83 -3.51
C ARG A 198 -9.27 -1.73 -2.46
N TYR A 199 -10.35 -1.53 -1.72
CA TYR A 199 -10.42 -0.54 -0.67
C TYR A 199 -10.66 -1.23 0.68
N ARG A 200 -9.76 -1.03 1.63
CA ARG A 200 -9.92 -1.46 3.02
C ARG A 200 -10.36 -0.25 3.85
N THR A 201 -11.57 -0.30 4.40
CA THR A 201 -12.11 0.77 5.23
C THR A 201 -11.31 0.90 6.53
N TYR A 202 -10.99 -0.23 7.17
CA TYR A 202 -10.06 -0.27 8.29
C TYR A 202 -8.63 -0.02 7.82
N ARG A 203 -7.94 0.90 8.52
CA ARG A 203 -6.65 1.48 8.11
C ARG A 203 -6.66 2.29 6.80
N ARG A 204 -7.82 2.46 6.15
CA ARG A 204 -8.02 3.38 5.01
C ARG A 204 -6.96 3.17 3.92
N LYS A 205 -6.82 1.91 3.50
CA LYS A 205 -5.86 1.51 2.47
C LYS A 205 -6.55 1.27 1.14
N ILE A 206 -6.09 1.97 0.12
CA ILE A 206 -6.46 1.74 -1.28
C ILE A 206 -5.32 0.98 -1.95
N LEU A 207 -5.70 0.02 -2.78
CA LEU A 207 -4.82 -0.77 -3.59
C LEU A 207 -5.38 -0.79 -5.01
N LEU A 208 -4.60 -0.33 -5.97
CA LEU A 208 -4.94 -0.32 -7.38
C LEU A 208 -4.02 -1.27 -8.11
N ILE A 209 -4.61 -2.17 -8.92
CA ILE A 209 -3.88 -3.21 -9.63
C ILE A 209 -4.21 -3.13 -11.13
N GLY A 210 -3.18 -3.21 -11.95
CA GLY A 210 -3.27 -3.31 -13.40
C GLY A 210 -2.39 -4.44 -13.95
N PRO A 211 -2.41 -4.68 -15.28
CA PRO A 211 -1.76 -5.85 -15.90
C PRO A 211 -0.26 -6.01 -15.62
N ASN A 212 0.43 -4.94 -15.21
CA ASN A 212 1.86 -4.93 -14.92
C ASN A 212 2.18 -3.90 -13.83
N ARG A 213 1.34 -3.73 -12.81
CA ARG A 213 1.60 -2.70 -11.78
C ARG A 213 0.67 -2.80 -10.59
N GLU A 214 1.19 -2.35 -9.46
CA GLU A 214 0.50 -2.20 -8.20
C GLU A 214 0.76 -0.79 -7.64
N PHE A 215 -0.28 -0.13 -7.18
CA PHE A 215 -0.17 1.14 -6.47
C PHE A 215 -0.98 1.01 -5.20
N SER A 216 -0.36 1.19 -4.04
CA SER A 216 -1.08 1.21 -2.79
C SER A 216 -0.88 2.52 -2.04
N LEU A 217 -1.96 3.00 -1.44
CA LEU A 217 -2.00 4.24 -0.72
C LEU A 217 -2.74 4.01 0.59
N GLN A 218 -2.08 4.31 1.70
CA GLN A 218 -2.63 4.21 3.03
C GLN A 218 -2.57 5.60 3.68
N SER A 219 -3.72 6.12 4.09
CA SER A 219 -3.81 7.42 4.78
C SER A 219 -4.41 7.27 6.16
N ALA A 220 -3.68 7.73 7.19
CA ALA A 220 -4.21 7.72 8.56
C ALA A 220 -5.37 8.71 8.76
N HIS A 221 -5.42 9.78 7.96
CA HIS A 221 -6.30 10.95 8.15
C HIS A 221 -7.43 11.08 7.14
N ILE A 222 -7.99 10.02 6.55
CA ILE A 222 -9.28 10.13 5.82
C ILE A 222 -10.44 10.39 6.82
N LEU A 223 -10.36 11.49 7.58
CA LEU A 223 -11.42 12.06 8.39
C LEU A 223 -12.30 12.91 7.48
N CYS A 224 -13.00 12.27 6.56
CA CYS A 224 -14.09 12.93 5.87
C CYS A 224 -15.34 12.09 6.10
N GLU A 225 -16.28 12.66 6.84
CA GLU A 225 -17.68 12.28 6.72
C GLU A 225 -18.06 12.49 5.25
N GLY A 226 -18.07 11.41 4.48
CA GLY A 226 -18.23 11.49 3.04
C GLY A 226 -17.72 10.24 2.32
N ASP A 227 -17.95 10.23 1.01
CA ASP A 227 -17.48 9.16 0.14
C ASP A 227 -15.94 9.24 0.00
N PRO A 228 -15.18 8.22 0.42
CA PRO A 228 -13.71 8.22 0.37
C PRO A 228 -13.15 8.31 -1.06
N PHE A 229 -14.01 8.18 -2.08
CA PHE A 229 -13.62 8.24 -3.48
C PHE A 229 -13.73 9.65 -4.07
N VAL A 230 -14.39 10.60 -3.39
CA VAL A 230 -14.52 12.02 -3.85
C VAL A 230 -13.17 12.75 -3.82
N GLU A 231 -12.22 12.27 -3.01
CA GLU A 231 -10.87 12.85 -2.84
C GLU A 231 -9.80 12.21 -3.75
N PHE A 232 -10.19 11.47 -4.79
CA PHE A 232 -9.26 10.97 -5.82
C PHE A 232 -9.39 11.69 -7.17
N PRO A 233 -9.35 13.04 -7.23
CA PRO A 233 -9.62 13.77 -8.47
C PRO A 233 -8.61 13.49 -9.59
N LEU A 234 -7.42 12.98 -9.26
CA LEU A 234 -6.33 12.76 -10.21
C LEU A 234 -6.29 11.36 -10.83
N LEU A 235 -7.02 10.40 -10.24
CA LEU A 235 -7.13 9.04 -10.77
C LEU A 235 -8.52 8.84 -11.35
N SER A 236 -8.62 8.85 -12.67
CA SER A 236 -9.88 8.52 -13.33
C SER A 236 -10.29 7.09 -12.99
N LEU A 237 -11.25 6.95 -12.09
CA LEU A 237 -11.85 5.67 -11.70
C LEU A 237 -12.74 5.08 -12.81
N SER A 238 -12.90 5.80 -13.92
CA SER A 238 -13.70 5.42 -15.09
C SER A 238 -13.28 4.10 -15.75
N LEU A 239 -12.04 3.66 -15.55
CA LEU A 239 -11.49 2.43 -16.13
C LEU A 239 -11.52 1.23 -15.18
N ILE A 240 -11.92 1.43 -13.92
CA ILE A 240 -12.00 0.35 -12.94
C ILE A 240 -13.15 -0.59 -13.32
N GLN A 241 -12.79 -1.82 -13.64
CA GLN A 241 -13.73 -2.89 -13.99
C GLN A 241 -14.04 -3.80 -12.81
N ARG A 242 -13.15 -3.86 -11.80
CA ARG A 242 -13.30 -4.69 -10.62
C ARG A 242 -13.06 -3.85 -9.37
N PHE A 243 -14.04 -3.83 -8.47
CA PHE A 243 -13.93 -3.15 -7.19
C PHE A 243 -14.12 -4.14 -6.06
N HIS A 244 -13.19 -4.17 -5.10
CA HIS A 244 -13.24 -5.01 -3.91
C HIS A 244 -13.27 -4.13 -2.67
N LEU A 245 -14.44 -4.04 -2.04
CA LEU A 245 -14.65 -3.33 -0.79
C LEU A 245 -14.45 -4.28 0.38
N VAL A 246 -13.49 -3.97 1.25
CA VAL A 246 -13.20 -4.74 2.46
C VAL A 246 -13.50 -3.88 3.68
N HIS A 247 -14.54 -4.28 4.41
CA HIS A 247 -15.01 -3.67 5.63
C HIS A 247 -14.85 -4.63 6.81
N CYS A 248 -13.68 -4.58 7.44
CA CYS A 248 -13.40 -5.34 8.67
C CYS A 248 -13.39 -4.38 9.86
N MET A 249 -14.34 -4.46 10.77
CA MET A 249 -14.24 -3.79 12.05
C MET A 249 -13.26 -4.56 12.94
N PRO A 250 -12.30 -3.91 13.64
CA PRO A 250 -11.53 -4.59 14.67
C PRO A 250 -12.47 -5.06 15.78
N LYS A 251 -12.22 -6.26 16.30
CA LYS A 251 -13.03 -6.84 17.40
C LYS A 251 -13.02 -5.98 18.67
N ASP A 252 -12.07 -5.04 18.80
CA ASP A 252 -11.80 -4.29 20.03
C ASP A 252 -11.98 -2.76 19.91
N GLU A 253 -12.42 -2.23 18.76
CA GLU A 253 -12.59 -0.78 18.58
C GLU A 253 -14.08 -0.40 18.41
N HIS A 254 -14.71 0.11 19.47
CA HIS A 254 -16.09 0.63 19.47
C HIS A 254 -16.26 1.99 18.78
N HIS A 255 -15.36 2.37 17.87
CA HIS A 255 -15.54 3.61 17.13
C HIS A 255 -16.65 3.42 16.09
N THR A 256 -17.80 4.02 16.38
CA THR A 256 -18.94 4.23 15.47
C THR A 256 -18.50 5.12 14.31
N LEU A 257 -17.69 4.57 13.40
CA LEU A 257 -17.52 5.15 12.08
C LEU A 257 -18.84 4.94 11.35
N ASN A 258 -19.48 6.03 10.94
CA ASN A 258 -20.64 5.96 10.07
C ASN A 258 -20.30 5.08 8.86
N PRO A 259 -21.12 4.07 8.54
CA PRO A 259 -20.81 3.13 7.46
C PRO A 259 -20.74 3.90 6.14
N VAL A 260 -19.56 3.85 5.50
CA VAL A 260 -19.33 4.43 4.18
C VAL A 260 -20.37 3.86 3.22
N VAL A 261 -21.12 4.70 2.52
CA VAL A 261 -22.04 4.26 1.47
C VAL A 261 -21.27 4.21 0.16
N PHE A 262 -21.28 3.06 -0.52
CA PHE A 262 -20.63 2.91 -1.82
C PHE A 262 -21.36 3.75 -2.88
N ASP A 263 -20.63 4.62 -3.59
CA ASP A 263 -21.15 5.40 -4.71
C ASP A 263 -20.67 4.82 -6.04
N GLN A 264 -21.61 4.27 -6.80
CA GLN A 264 -21.32 3.67 -8.10
C GLN A 264 -21.04 4.71 -9.21
N SER A 265 -21.40 5.99 -9.01
CA SER A 265 -21.27 7.03 -10.04
C SER A 265 -19.80 7.26 -10.45
N SER A 266 -18.87 7.00 -9.54
CA SER A 266 -17.42 7.07 -9.76
C SER A 266 -16.89 5.93 -10.64
N PHE A 267 -17.66 4.87 -10.88
CA PHE A 267 -17.19 3.63 -11.52
C PHE A 267 -18.05 3.20 -12.73
N PRO A 268 -18.12 3.99 -13.82
CA PRO A 268 -18.97 3.71 -14.98
C PRO A 268 -18.64 2.39 -15.72
N ALA A 269 -17.36 1.97 -15.71
CA ALA A 269 -16.92 0.71 -16.34
C ALA A 269 -16.96 -0.51 -15.41
N LEU A 270 -17.49 -0.37 -14.19
CA LEU A 270 -17.49 -1.43 -13.20
C LEU A 270 -18.27 -2.65 -13.68
N GLN A 271 -17.61 -3.80 -13.73
CA GLN A 271 -18.18 -5.09 -14.12
C GLN A 271 -18.38 -6.03 -12.94
N ILE A 272 -17.50 -5.94 -11.94
CA ILE A 272 -17.50 -6.81 -10.75
C ILE A 272 -17.39 -5.94 -9.51
N LEU A 273 -18.36 -6.06 -8.61
CA LEU A 273 -18.29 -5.50 -7.27
C LEU A 273 -18.23 -6.66 -6.26
N ALA A 274 -17.11 -6.77 -5.56
CA ALA A 274 -16.92 -7.68 -4.45
C ALA A 274 -16.99 -6.92 -3.13
N VAL A 275 -17.79 -7.40 -2.19
CA VAL A 275 -17.94 -6.85 -0.86
C VAL A 275 -17.52 -7.91 0.14
N ASP A 276 -16.59 -7.57 1.00
CA ASP A 276 -16.11 -8.38 2.12
C ASP A 276 -16.40 -7.61 3.40
N CYS A 277 -17.41 -8.02 4.16
CA CYS A 277 -17.97 -7.19 5.24
C CYS A 277 -18.53 -8.04 6.37
N GLN A 278 -18.14 -7.76 7.61
CA GLN A 278 -18.67 -8.48 8.79
C GLN A 278 -19.99 -7.89 9.35
N THR A 279 -20.59 -6.91 8.65
CA THR A 279 -21.82 -6.22 9.06
C THR A 279 -22.86 -6.22 7.94
N SER A 280 -24.11 -5.84 8.26
CA SER A 280 -25.24 -5.82 7.30
C SER A 280 -24.92 -4.97 6.06
N VAL A 281 -25.06 -5.58 4.89
CA VAL A 281 -24.68 -5.00 3.59
C VAL A 281 -25.74 -4.00 3.08
N SER A 282 -26.96 -4.06 3.61
CA SER A 282 -28.10 -3.24 3.17
C SER A 282 -27.83 -1.73 3.18
N HIS A 283 -27.12 -1.22 4.19
CA HIS A 283 -26.75 0.20 4.27
C HIS A 283 -25.62 0.55 3.30
N LEU A 284 -24.58 -0.29 3.25
CA LEU A 284 -23.38 -0.12 2.43
C LEU A 284 -23.70 0.04 0.94
N LEU A 285 -24.66 -0.75 0.45
CA LEU A 285 -25.08 -0.78 -0.95
C LEU A 285 -26.40 -0.05 -1.24
N SER A 286 -26.89 0.75 -0.29
CA SER A 286 -28.18 1.45 -0.43
C SER A 286 -28.28 2.32 -1.69
N LYS A 287 -27.23 3.06 -2.04
CA LYS A 287 -27.13 3.85 -3.29
C LYS A 287 -27.14 2.98 -4.55
N LEU A 288 -26.53 1.79 -4.48
CA LEU A 288 -26.54 0.86 -5.60
C LEU A 288 -27.96 0.33 -5.82
N PHE A 289 -28.61 -0.09 -4.74
CA PHE A 289 -29.96 -0.65 -4.80
C PHE A 289 -31.03 0.37 -5.21
N SER A 290 -30.85 1.65 -4.89
CA SER A 290 -31.77 2.71 -5.31
C SER A 290 -31.64 3.12 -6.78
N ASN A 291 -30.57 2.71 -7.47
CA ASN A 291 -30.34 3.05 -8.87
C ASN A 291 -29.89 1.81 -9.68
N PRO A 292 -30.83 0.91 -10.03
CA PRO A 292 -30.53 -0.35 -10.71
C PRO A 292 -29.87 -0.18 -12.07
N SER A 293 -30.06 0.96 -12.75
CA SER A 293 -29.46 1.24 -14.06
C SER A 293 -27.98 1.59 -14.01
N SER A 294 -27.41 1.84 -12.82
CA SER A 294 -26.02 2.27 -12.64
C SER A 294 -25.25 1.33 -11.68
N PRO A 295 -24.01 0.91 -12.01
CA PRO A 295 -23.37 1.03 -13.33
C PRO A 295 -24.05 0.07 -14.33
N PRO A 296 -24.23 0.46 -15.60
CA PRO A 296 -24.81 -0.43 -16.60
C PRO A 296 -23.90 -1.64 -16.88
N SER A 297 -22.58 -1.44 -16.77
CA SER A 297 -21.58 -2.49 -17.00
C SER A 297 -21.54 -3.58 -15.92
N LEU A 298 -22.19 -3.38 -14.78
CA LEU A 298 -22.10 -4.28 -13.62
C LEU A 298 -22.79 -5.61 -13.91
N LYS A 299 -21.99 -6.68 -13.96
CA LYS A 299 -22.42 -8.04 -14.30
C LYS A 299 -22.37 -8.99 -13.11
N THR A 300 -21.55 -8.70 -12.10
CA THR A 300 -21.34 -9.60 -10.96
C THR A 300 -21.33 -8.83 -9.66
N LEU A 301 -22.15 -9.31 -8.72
CA LEU A 301 -22.05 -8.97 -7.30
C LEU A 301 -21.49 -10.18 -6.56
N ALA A 302 -20.43 -9.97 -5.78
CA ALA A 302 -19.84 -11.00 -4.95
C ALA A 302 -19.86 -10.55 -3.48
N PHE A 303 -20.39 -11.41 -2.61
CA PHE A 303 -20.45 -11.20 -1.17
C PHE A 303 -19.53 -12.22 -0.50
N LEU A 304 -18.53 -11.74 0.22
CA LEU A 304 -17.49 -12.52 0.88
C LEU A 304 -17.64 -12.33 2.39
N ASN A 305 -17.90 -13.43 3.11
CA ASN A 305 -18.10 -13.42 4.57
C ASN A 305 -19.11 -12.38 5.05
N CYS A 306 -20.11 -12.07 4.21
CA CYS A 306 -21.14 -11.09 4.52
C CYS A 306 -22.28 -11.68 5.33
N ASP A 307 -22.77 -10.90 6.30
CA ASP A 307 -24.06 -11.13 6.92
C ASP A 307 -25.17 -10.57 6.01
N LEU A 308 -25.80 -11.49 5.28
CA LEU A 308 -26.89 -11.21 4.35
C LEU A 308 -28.21 -11.59 5.03
N ASP A 309 -28.67 -10.71 5.90
CA ASP A 309 -29.99 -10.81 6.55
C ASP A 309 -31.15 -10.84 5.54
N GLU A 310 -32.34 -11.21 6.00
CA GLU A 310 -33.53 -11.33 5.16
C GLU A 310 -33.90 -10.01 4.46
N GLU A 311 -33.67 -8.88 5.11
CA GLU A 311 -33.92 -7.55 4.54
C GLU A 311 -32.94 -7.27 3.37
N SER A 312 -31.67 -7.58 3.55
CA SER A 312 -30.62 -7.44 2.54
C SER A 312 -30.90 -8.34 1.34
N MET A 313 -31.33 -9.58 1.59
CA MET A 313 -31.72 -10.51 0.53
C MET A 313 -32.96 -10.04 -0.24
N GLU A 314 -33.96 -9.47 0.43
CA GLU A 314 -35.13 -8.90 -0.25
C GLU A 314 -34.74 -7.71 -1.13
N LYS A 315 -33.90 -6.81 -0.62
CA LYS A 315 -33.37 -5.67 -1.39
C LYS A 315 -32.56 -6.13 -2.60
N LEU A 316 -31.74 -7.16 -2.44
CA LEU A 316 -30.94 -7.73 -3.52
C LEU A 316 -31.81 -8.41 -4.59
N ALA A 317 -32.85 -9.14 -4.19
CA ALA A 317 -33.80 -9.75 -5.13
C ALA A 317 -34.57 -8.68 -5.92
N ARG A 318 -35.03 -7.62 -5.26
CA ARG A 318 -35.68 -6.49 -5.93
C ARG A 318 -34.75 -5.80 -6.93
N TYR A 319 -33.51 -5.54 -6.52
CA TYR A 319 -32.48 -4.99 -7.40
C TYR A 319 -32.21 -5.87 -8.63
N ALA A 320 -32.11 -7.19 -8.45
CA ALA A 320 -31.92 -8.14 -9.54
C ALA A 320 -33.12 -8.17 -10.50
N LEU A 321 -34.34 -8.11 -9.97
CA LEU A 321 -35.58 -8.00 -10.76
C LEU A 321 -35.59 -6.72 -11.61
N ASP A 322 -35.29 -5.57 -11.00
CA ASP A 322 -35.27 -4.28 -11.70
C ASP A 322 -34.21 -4.26 -12.83
N ARG A 323 -33.04 -4.86 -12.58
CA ARG A 323 -31.98 -5.00 -13.59
C ARG A 323 -32.34 -5.99 -14.71
N LYS A 324 -33.08 -7.07 -14.40
CA LYS A 324 -33.60 -8.00 -15.42
C LYS A 324 -34.55 -7.30 -16.39
N GLY A 325 -35.31 -6.30 -15.93
CA GLY A 325 -36.15 -5.44 -16.77
C GLY A 325 -35.36 -4.42 -17.60
N THR A 326 -34.07 -4.20 -17.31
CA THR A 326 -33.23 -3.18 -17.93
C THR A 326 -32.19 -3.85 -18.84
N THR A 327 -32.48 -3.96 -20.14
CA THR A 327 -31.65 -4.71 -21.12
C THR A 327 -30.19 -4.24 -21.21
N SER A 328 -29.90 -2.98 -20.89
CA SER A 328 -28.55 -2.39 -20.89
C SER A 328 -27.77 -2.59 -19.59
N ALA A 329 -28.39 -3.13 -18.54
CA ALA A 329 -27.82 -3.22 -17.20
C ALA A 329 -28.07 -4.60 -16.57
N TRP A 330 -28.06 -5.68 -17.36
CA TRP A 330 -28.36 -7.00 -16.81
C TRP A 330 -27.26 -7.49 -15.84
N LEU A 331 -27.66 -7.80 -14.61
CA LEU A 331 -26.84 -8.55 -13.66
C LEU A 331 -26.78 -10.04 -14.06
N HIS A 332 -25.59 -10.55 -14.39
CA HIS A 332 -25.42 -11.92 -14.87
C HIS A 332 -25.35 -12.96 -13.75
N GLN A 333 -24.81 -12.58 -12.59
CA GLN A 333 -24.66 -13.50 -11.47
C GLN A 333 -24.50 -12.78 -10.13
N VAL A 334 -24.91 -13.48 -9.08
CA VAL A 334 -24.58 -13.17 -7.69
C VAL A 334 -23.74 -14.32 -7.13
N VAL A 335 -22.64 -14.01 -6.46
CA VAL A 335 -21.77 -14.99 -5.80
C VAL A 335 -21.83 -14.74 -4.29
N ILE A 336 -22.10 -15.77 -3.51
CA ILE A 336 -22.12 -15.71 -2.05
C ILE A 336 -21.11 -16.72 -1.54
N ILE A 337 -20.10 -16.23 -0.81
CA ILE A 337 -19.04 -17.05 -0.20
C ILE A 337 -19.02 -16.71 1.28
N ASN A 338 -19.15 -17.72 2.15
CA ASN A 338 -19.01 -17.52 3.59
C ASN A 338 -18.15 -18.63 4.21
N ALA A 339 -17.06 -18.22 4.85
CA ALA A 339 -16.12 -19.09 5.55
C ALA A 339 -16.67 -19.65 6.87
N ASP A 340 -17.55 -18.92 7.53
CA ASP A 340 -18.09 -19.27 8.86
C ASP A 340 -19.34 -20.14 8.76
N GLY A 341 -19.77 -20.51 7.55
CA GLY A 341 -20.95 -21.35 7.33
C GLY A 341 -22.29 -20.62 7.57
N ILE A 342 -22.26 -19.30 7.79
CA ILE A 342 -23.46 -18.47 7.96
C ILE A 342 -23.97 -18.08 6.58
N PHE A 343 -25.10 -18.65 6.18
CA PHE A 343 -25.71 -18.39 4.87
C PHE A 343 -27.15 -17.87 5.03
N PRO A 344 -27.63 -17.09 4.06
CA PRO A 344 -29.06 -16.77 3.95
C PRO A 344 -29.93 -18.02 3.94
N SER A 345 -31.20 -17.86 4.31
CA SER A 345 -32.15 -18.96 4.23
C SER A 345 -32.30 -19.47 2.79
N VAL A 346 -32.54 -20.78 2.65
CA VAL A 346 -32.76 -21.42 1.34
C VAL A 346 -33.92 -20.77 0.59
N ALA A 347 -34.96 -20.34 1.31
CA ALA A 347 -36.10 -19.65 0.71
C ALA A 347 -35.67 -18.33 0.05
N SER A 348 -34.80 -17.56 0.70
CA SER A 348 -34.36 -16.26 0.20
C SER A 348 -33.34 -16.37 -0.94
N ILE A 349 -32.50 -17.40 -0.93
CA ILE A 349 -31.65 -17.73 -2.08
C ILE A 349 -32.53 -18.09 -3.29
N ARG A 350 -33.52 -18.98 -3.13
CA ARG A 350 -34.43 -19.36 -4.22
C ARG A 350 -35.19 -18.18 -4.81
N LYS A 351 -35.65 -17.27 -3.94
CA LYS A 351 -36.32 -16.04 -4.38
C LYS A 351 -35.40 -15.16 -5.25
N LEU A 352 -34.12 -15.08 -4.92
CA LEU A 352 -33.13 -14.37 -5.74
C LEU A 352 -32.84 -15.10 -7.08
N GLU A 353 -32.78 -16.43 -7.05
CA GLU A 353 -32.53 -17.29 -8.23
C GLU A 353 -33.60 -17.15 -9.33
N GLU A 354 -34.83 -16.75 -8.98
CA GLU A 354 -35.89 -16.42 -9.95
C GLU A 354 -35.50 -15.25 -10.89
N HIS A 355 -34.55 -14.42 -10.48
CA HIS A 355 -34.16 -13.20 -11.17
C HIS A 355 -32.74 -13.24 -11.71
N VAL A 356 -31.81 -13.87 -11.00
CA VAL A 356 -30.39 -13.93 -11.36
C VAL A 356 -29.76 -15.25 -10.90
N PRO A 357 -28.88 -15.87 -11.69
CA PRO A 357 -28.10 -17.02 -11.24
C PRO A 357 -27.33 -16.72 -9.95
N VAL A 358 -27.44 -17.60 -8.95
CA VAL A 358 -26.72 -17.50 -7.68
C VAL A 358 -25.69 -18.63 -7.59
N VAL A 359 -24.44 -18.27 -7.27
CA VAL A 359 -23.37 -19.22 -6.96
C VAL A 359 -23.12 -19.17 -5.45
N ASP A 360 -23.59 -20.18 -4.74
CA ASP A 360 -23.37 -20.37 -3.29
C ASP A 360 -22.13 -21.27 -3.08
N VAL A 361 -21.06 -20.71 -2.51
CA VAL A 361 -19.82 -21.43 -2.18
C VAL A 361 -19.69 -21.56 -0.67
N ARG A 362 -19.98 -22.77 -0.17
CA ARG A 362 -19.83 -23.14 1.24
C ARG A 362 -18.43 -23.68 1.47
N VAL A 363 -17.55 -22.83 1.99
CA VAL A 363 -16.16 -23.22 2.27
C VAL A 363 -16.16 -24.03 3.56
N GLY A 364 -15.98 -25.34 3.47
CA GLY A 364 -15.63 -26.16 4.63
C GLY A 364 -14.30 -25.69 5.21
N VAL A 365 -14.12 -25.76 6.53
CA VAL A 365 -12.96 -25.27 7.31
C VAL A 365 -11.60 -25.72 6.73
N GLU A 366 -11.57 -26.77 5.90
CA GLU A 366 -10.38 -27.37 5.30
C GLU A 366 -9.81 -26.62 4.09
N LEU A 367 -10.60 -25.79 3.37
CA LEU A 367 -10.18 -25.14 2.11
C LEU A 367 -9.56 -23.74 2.28
N LEU A 368 -9.64 -23.13 3.46
CA LEU A 368 -9.14 -21.77 3.71
C LEU A 368 -7.61 -21.65 3.79
N ARG A 369 -6.89 -22.77 3.95
CA ARG A 369 -5.42 -22.74 4.08
C ARG A 369 -4.67 -22.55 2.77
N ASP A 370 -5.30 -22.84 1.63
CA ASP A 370 -4.64 -22.81 0.32
C ASP A 370 -5.01 -21.58 -0.54
N LEU A 371 -5.84 -20.67 -0.02
CA LEU A 371 -6.38 -19.49 -0.73
C LEU A 371 -5.99 -18.13 -0.13
N ILE A 372 -5.18 -18.10 0.95
CA ILE A 372 -4.68 -16.86 1.60
C ILE A 372 -3.23 -16.57 1.21
#